data_AF-A0A9E5LZ10-F1
#
_entry.id   AF-A0A9E5LZ10-F1
#
_cell.length_a   1.000
_cell.length_b   1.000
_cell.length_c   1.000
_cell.angle_alpha   90.00
_cell.angle_beta   90.00
_cell.angle_gamma   90.00
#
_symmetry.space_group_name_H-M   'P 1'
#
loop_
_entity.id
_entity.type
_entity.pdbx_description
1 polymer ?
#
loop_
_entity_poly.entity_id
_entity_poly.type
_entity_poly.pdbx_seq_one_letter_code
_entity_poly.pdbx_strand_id
1 'polypeptide(L)'
;MPMWMPPLESSWQGKVEFYELIFGTWLVYVFLVSLWERVLREPLAEWRYAMLTFLGAGAFWVNHYWLRAPSPVWLILINLYTVFFLTSWWWLTVRGKSRSMLWKLGAMASAIVFTVVFILFEQLARHGVEQWGMHEFCWMTISFFGFVWLIAWRGRAVSGAAY
;
A
#
# COMPACT_ATOMS: atom_id res chain seq x y z
N MET A 1 34.30 3.12 11.31
CA MET A 1 33.74 1.90 10.68
C MET A 1 33.45 2.23 9.22
N PRO A 2 33.86 1.40 8.24
CA PRO A 2 33.40 1.58 6.87
C PRO A 2 31.88 1.41 6.86
N MET A 3 31.16 2.37 6.29
CA MET A 3 29.71 2.25 6.08
C MET A 3 29.43 1.09 5.13
N TRP A 4 28.55 0.16 5.53
CA TRP A 4 28.16 -1.00 4.73
C TRP A 4 27.45 -0.60 3.42
N MET A 5 26.79 0.55 3.40
CA MET A 5 26.23 1.16 2.21
C MET A 5 26.62 2.64 2.17
N PRO A 6 27.14 3.17 1.05
CA PRO A 6 27.32 4.61 0.92
C PRO A 6 25.97 5.32 1.13
N PRO A 7 25.94 6.49 1.78
CA PRO A 7 24.70 7.23 1.97
C PRO A 7 24.07 7.53 0.62
N LEU A 8 22.76 7.33 0.52
CA LEU A 8 22.00 7.74 -0.65
C LEU A 8 22.04 9.26 -0.76
N GLU A 9 22.16 9.76 -1.99
CA GLU A 9 22.17 11.20 -2.24
C GLU A 9 20.85 11.82 -1.77
N SER A 10 20.93 12.71 -0.78
CA SER A 10 19.73 13.39 -0.23
C SER A 10 18.97 14.16 -1.30
N SER A 11 19.68 14.64 -2.33
CA SER A 11 19.08 15.31 -3.49
C SER A 11 18.15 14.43 -4.33
N TRP A 12 18.29 13.10 -4.25
CA TRP A 12 17.43 12.14 -4.97
C TRP A 12 16.09 11.92 -4.29
N GLN A 13 15.96 12.31 -3.02
CA GLN A 13 14.79 11.98 -2.22
C GLN A 13 13.52 12.68 -2.70
N GLY A 14 12.40 11.98 -2.58
CA GLY A 14 11.07 12.52 -2.84
C GLY A 14 10.52 13.32 -1.67
N LYS A 15 9.30 13.83 -1.83
CA LYS A 15 8.58 14.57 -0.78
C LYS A 15 7.70 13.68 0.11
N VAL A 16 7.64 12.37 -0.18
CA VAL A 16 6.77 11.45 0.55
C VAL A 16 7.47 11.08 1.84
N GLU A 17 6.85 11.37 2.96
CA GLU A 17 7.40 11.11 4.30
C GLU A 17 6.82 9.82 4.91
N PHE A 18 7.51 9.26 5.90
CA PHE A 18 7.11 8.00 6.53
C PHE A 18 5.73 8.07 7.22
N TYR A 19 5.33 9.22 7.77
CA TYR A 19 4.03 9.35 8.40
C TYR A 19 2.88 9.24 7.37
N GLU A 20 3.10 9.68 6.13
CA GLU A 20 2.15 9.55 5.03
C GLU A 20 1.96 8.07 4.67
N LEU A 21 3.07 7.34 4.54
CA LEU A 21 3.08 5.90 4.27
C LEU A 21 2.32 5.13 5.34
N ILE A 22 2.66 5.34 6.61
CA ILE A 22 2.07 4.62 7.75
C ILE A 22 0.56 4.89 7.82
N PHE A 23 0.16 6.16 7.61
CA PHE A 23 -1.25 6.54 7.59
C PHE A 23 -2.01 5.89 6.42
N GLY A 24 -1.44 5.91 5.20
CA GLY A 24 -2.06 5.26 4.04
C GLY A 24 -2.17 3.75 4.17
N THR A 25 -1.20 3.10 4.82
CA THR A 25 -1.08 1.64 4.91
C THR A 25 -2.28 0.98 5.61
N TRP A 26 -2.70 1.47 6.78
CA TRP A 26 -3.82 0.83 7.50
C TRP A 26 -5.16 1.12 6.82
N LEU A 27 -5.34 2.31 6.24
CA LEU A 27 -6.58 2.65 5.52
C LEU A 27 -6.71 1.88 4.20
N VAL A 28 -5.63 1.74 3.44
CA VAL A 28 -5.67 0.98 2.19
C VAL A 28 -5.95 -0.50 2.44
N TYR A 29 -5.55 -1.04 3.59
CA TYR A 29 -5.91 -2.39 3.99
C TYR A 29 -7.43 -2.54 4.16
N VAL A 30 -8.08 -1.59 4.84
CA VAL A 30 -9.55 -1.56 5.00
C VAL A 30 -10.24 -1.48 3.64
N PHE A 31 -9.72 -0.64 2.75
CA PHE A 31 -10.20 -0.55 1.37
C PHE A 31 -10.06 -1.90 0.66
N LEU A 32 -8.89 -2.53 0.74
CA LEU A 32 -8.60 -3.80 0.08
C LEU A 32 -9.53 -4.91 0.57
N VAL A 33 -9.73 -5.03 1.88
CA VAL A 33 -10.71 -5.97 2.46
C VAL A 33 -12.11 -5.69 1.91
N SER A 34 -12.55 -4.42 1.94
CA SER A 34 -13.88 -4.04 1.45
C SER A 34 -14.07 -4.34 -0.04
N LEU A 35 -13.06 -4.07 -0.86
CA LEU A 35 -13.04 -4.38 -2.29
C LEU A 35 -13.22 -5.88 -2.52
N TRP A 36 -12.44 -6.72 -1.85
CA TRP A 36 -12.47 -8.16 -2.09
C TRP A 36 -13.67 -8.87 -1.47
N GLU A 37 -14.00 -8.54 -0.21
CA GLU A 37 -15.10 -9.21 0.50
C GLU A 37 -16.48 -8.72 0.03
N ARG A 38 -16.64 -7.42 -0.27
CA ARG A 38 -17.96 -6.83 -0.56
C ARG A 38 -18.21 -6.57 -2.04
N VAL A 39 -17.24 -6.02 -2.75
CA VAL A 39 -17.41 -5.63 -4.16
C VAL A 39 -17.19 -6.83 -5.08
N LEU A 40 -16.01 -7.46 -5.00
CA LEU A 40 -15.64 -8.62 -5.81
C LEU A 40 -16.29 -9.92 -5.29
N ARG A 41 -16.75 -9.93 -4.04
CA ARG A 41 -17.40 -11.07 -3.35
C ARG A 41 -16.56 -12.35 -3.43
N GLU A 42 -15.26 -12.18 -3.20
CA GLU A 42 -14.25 -13.24 -3.24
C GLU A 42 -13.24 -12.99 -2.11
N PRO A 43 -13.60 -13.31 -0.86
CA PRO A 43 -12.69 -13.08 0.28
C PRO A 43 -11.35 -13.79 0.05
N LEU A 44 -10.27 -13.12 0.45
CA LEU A 44 -8.92 -13.67 0.42
C LEU A 44 -8.54 -14.18 1.83
N ALA A 45 -7.55 -15.06 1.89
CA ALA A 45 -6.91 -15.39 3.16
C ALA A 45 -6.21 -14.13 3.73
N GLU A 46 -6.25 -13.96 5.06
CA GLU A 46 -5.78 -12.74 5.73
C GLU A 46 -4.34 -12.34 5.38
N TRP A 47 -3.44 -13.33 5.30
CA TRP A 47 -2.05 -13.10 4.93
C TRP A 47 -1.89 -12.48 3.53
N ARG A 48 -2.85 -12.71 2.62
CA ARG A 48 -2.84 -12.10 1.28
C ARG A 48 -3.18 -10.63 1.36
N TYR A 49 -4.13 -10.23 2.20
CA TYR A 49 -4.40 -8.81 2.44
C TYR A 49 -3.16 -8.11 3.00
N ALA A 50 -2.54 -8.69 4.04
CA ALA A 50 -1.31 -8.15 4.61
C ALA A 50 -0.18 -8.04 3.58
N MET A 51 0.03 -9.08 2.78
CA MET A 51 1.05 -9.10 1.74
C MET A 51 0.80 -8.04 0.66
N LEU A 52 -0.43 -7.90 0.15
CA LEU A 52 -0.75 -6.91 -0.88
C LEU A 52 -0.58 -5.48 -0.37
N THR A 53 -0.98 -5.21 0.88
CA THR A 53 -0.74 -3.91 1.53
C THR A 53 0.75 -3.62 1.66
N PHE A 54 1.55 -4.59 2.10
CA PHE A 54 3.01 -4.46 2.19
C PHE A 54 3.65 -4.22 0.81
N LEU A 55 3.27 -4.99 -0.20
CA LEU A 55 3.77 -4.82 -1.56
C LEU A 55 3.41 -3.45 -2.13
N GLY A 56 2.18 -2.97 -1.88
CA GLY A 56 1.74 -1.63 -2.25
C GLY A 56 2.59 -0.51 -1.63
N ALA A 57 2.95 -0.66 -0.35
CA ALA A 57 3.86 0.23 0.33
C ALA A 57 5.28 0.21 -0.27
N GLY A 58 5.68 -0.83 -1.01
CA GLY A 58 7.00 -0.92 -1.63
C GLY A 58 7.31 0.18 -2.66
N ALA A 59 6.28 0.76 -3.31
CA ALA A 59 6.44 1.91 -4.20
C ALA A 59 7.06 3.11 -3.47
N PHE A 60 6.79 3.25 -2.17
CA PHE A 60 7.37 4.28 -1.33
C PHE A 60 8.89 4.25 -1.37
N TRP A 61 9.54 3.09 -1.33
CA TRP A 61 11.01 3.05 -1.34
C TRP A 61 11.60 3.65 -2.61
N VAL A 62 10.97 3.38 -3.76
CA VAL A 62 11.42 3.96 -5.04
C VAL A 62 11.22 5.47 -5.04
N ASN A 63 10.06 5.95 -4.58
CA ASN A 63 9.73 7.37 -4.61
C ASN A 63 10.35 8.19 -3.47
N HIS A 64 10.64 7.57 -2.33
CA HIS A 64 11.26 8.24 -1.20
C HIS A 64 12.76 8.39 -1.43
N TYR A 65 13.43 7.35 -1.93
CA TYR A 65 14.90 7.35 -2.06
C TYR A 65 15.42 7.71 -3.45
N TRP A 66 14.65 7.47 -4.52
CA TRP A 66 15.17 7.51 -5.90
C TRP A 66 14.38 8.43 -6.83
N LEU A 67 13.38 9.18 -6.35
CA LEU A 67 12.47 9.96 -7.21
C LEU A 67 13.18 10.95 -8.13
N ARG A 68 14.23 11.60 -7.64
CA ARG A 68 15.03 12.59 -8.38
C ARG A 68 16.38 12.03 -8.83
N ALA A 69 16.57 10.72 -8.79
CA ALA A 69 17.77 10.09 -9.30
C ALA A 69 17.94 10.40 -10.81
N PRO A 70 19.18 10.55 -11.30
CA PRO A 70 19.43 10.83 -12.70
C PRO A 70 18.75 9.81 -13.62
N SER A 71 18.21 10.29 -14.74
CA SER A 71 17.66 9.40 -15.77
C SER A 71 18.74 8.41 -16.24
N PRO A 72 18.44 7.10 -16.38
CA PRO A 72 17.11 6.47 -16.34
C PRO A 72 16.78 5.74 -15.02
N VAL A 73 17.52 5.98 -13.93
CA VAL A 73 17.49 5.13 -12.71
C VAL A 73 16.08 4.97 -12.13
N TRP A 74 15.39 6.07 -11.83
CA TRP A 74 14.04 6.02 -11.26
C TRP A 74 13.06 5.28 -12.17
N LEU A 75 13.11 5.54 -13.49
CA LEU A 75 12.24 4.90 -14.47
C LEU A 75 12.43 3.38 -14.51
N ILE A 76 13.67 2.91 -14.41
CA ILE A 76 13.95 1.46 -14.34
C ILE A 76 13.34 0.87 -13.07
N LEU A 77 13.61 1.47 -11.92
CA LEU A 77 13.15 0.96 -10.63
C LEU A 77 11.63 0.93 -10.52
N ILE A 78 10.94 2.00 -10.93
CA ILE A 78 9.49 2.08 -10.82
C ILE A 78 8.79 1.12 -11.79
N ASN A 79 9.36 0.88 -12.98
CA ASN A 79 8.82 -0.09 -13.92
C ASN A 79 9.03 -1.52 -13.45
N LEU A 80 10.21 -1.85 -12.91
CA LEU A 80 10.48 -3.17 -12.32
C LEU A 80 9.54 -3.44 -11.15
N TYR A 81 9.36 -2.46 -10.26
CA TYR A 81 8.38 -2.53 -9.18
C TYR A 81 6.97 -2.77 -9.72
N THR A 82 6.54 -2.03 -10.75
CA THR A 82 5.19 -2.14 -11.32
C THR A 82 4.93 -3.53 -11.89
N VAL A 83 5.88 -4.08 -12.65
CA VAL A 83 5.78 -5.45 -13.20
C VAL A 83 5.71 -6.47 -12.08
N PHE A 84 6.57 -6.35 -11.07
CA PHE A 84 6.57 -7.21 -9.89
C PHE A 84 5.25 -7.13 -9.11
N PHE A 85 4.72 -5.93 -8.90
CA PHE A 85 3.47 -5.69 -8.17
C PHE A 85 2.28 -6.31 -8.90
N LEU A 86 2.13 -6.06 -10.21
CA LEU A 86 1.04 -6.61 -11.01
C LEU A 86 1.11 -8.13 -11.11
N THR A 87 2.32 -8.68 -11.24
CA THR A 87 2.53 -10.14 -11.24
C THR A 87 2.12 -10.72 -9.89
N SER A 88 2.57 -10.13 -8.79
CA SER A 88 2.21 -10.56 -7.43
C SER A 88 0.70 -10.47 -7.20
N TRP A 89 0.06 -9.39 -7.65
CA TRP A 89 -1.38 -9.21 -7.58
C TRP A 89 -2.14 -10.33 -8.30
N TRP A 90 -1.76 -10.65 -9.54
CA TRP A 90 -2.34 -11.77 -10.30
C TRP A 90 -2.23 -13.08 -9.53
N TRP A 91 -1.03 -13.41 -9.05
CA TRP A 91 -0.76 -14.67 -8.39
C TRP A 91 -1.46 -14.81 -7.03
N LEU A 92 -1.50 -13.75 -6.25
CA LEU A 92 -2.08 -13.76 -4.91
C LEU A 92 -3.61 -13.68 -4.94
N THR A 93 -4.22 -13.14 -6.00
CA THR A 93 -5.64 -12.78 -5.93
C THR A 93 -6.52 -13.38 -7.03
N VAL A 94 -6.04 -13.39 -8.28
CA VAL A 94 -6.88 -13.71 -9.45
C VAL A 94 -6.61 -15.12 -9.99
N ARG A 95 -5.35 -15.56 -9.97
CA ARG A 95 -4.93 -16.84 -10.54
C ARG A 95 -5.71 -18.00 -9.91
N GLY A 96 -6.17 -18.93 -10.76
CA GLY A 96 -6.85 -20.15 -10.33
C GLY A 96 -8.32 -19.97 -9.92
N LYS A 97 -8.85 -18.75 -9.92
CA LYS A 97 -10.27 -18.52 -9.67
C LYS A 97 -11.13 -18.94 -10.87
N SER A 98 -12.19 -19.69 -10.62
CA SER A 98 -13.22 -20.11 -11.59
C SER A 98 -14.21 -18.98 -11.89
N ARG A 99 -13.70 -17.79 -12.19
CA ARG A 99 -14.48 -16.57 -12.52
C ARG A 99 -14.34 -16.23 -14.01
N SER A 100 -15.30 -15.47 -14.54
CA SER A 100 -15.30 -15.02 -15.93
C SER A 100 -14.09 -14.14 -16.25
N MET A 101 -13.73 -14.06 -17.54
CA MET A 101 -12.61 -13.22 -17.98
C MET A 101 -12.84 -11.74 -17.64
N LEU A 102 -14.06 -11.24 -17.80
CA LEU A 102 -14.42 -9.87 -17.43
C LEU A 102 -14.20 -9.60 -15.94
N TRP A 103 -14.58 -10.55 -15.07
CA TRP A 103 -14.32 -10.43 -13.63
C TRP A 103 -12.81 -10.41 -13.35
N LYS A 104 -12.01 -11.25 -14.02
CA LYS A 104 -10.55 -11.27 -13.86
C LYS A 104 -9.91 -9.96 -14.30
N LEU A 105 -10.35 -9.38 -15.41
CA LEU A 105 -9.91 -8.07 -15.86
C LEU A 105 -10.28 -6.98 -14.85
N GLY A 106 -11.50 -7.01 -14.31
CA GLY A 106 -11.92 -6.09 -13.24
C GLY A 106 -11.09 -6.23 -11.97
N ALA A 107 -10.83 -7.47 -11.53
CA ALA A 107 -9.98 -7.76 -10.37
C ALA A 107 -8.53 -7.32 -10.60
N MET A 108 -8.00 -7.43 -11.82
CA MET A 108 -6.68 -6.89 -12.17
C MET A 108 -6.67 -5.36 -12.21
N ALA A 109 -7.69 -4.72 -12.80
CA ALA A 109 -7.81 -3.26 -12.83
C ALA A 109 -7.91 -2.68 -11.41
N SER A 110 -8.44 -3.43 -10.46
CA SER A 110 -8.49 -3.01 -9.06
C SER A 110 -7.12 -2.84 -8.40
N ALA A 111 -6.03 -3.40 -8.96
CA ALA A 111 -4.67 -3.11 -8.52
C ALA A 111 -4.31 -1.62 -8.74
N ILE A 112 -4.77 -1.04 -9.87
CA ILE A 112 -4.57 0.38 -10.17
C ILE A 112 -5.39 1.23 -9.20
N VAL A 113 -6.66 0.85 -8.99
CA VAL A 113 -7.55 1.55 -8.04
C VAL A 113 -6.96 1.52 -6.62
N PHE A 114 -6.44 0.37 -6.20
CA PHE A 114 -5.75 0.22 -4.92
C PHE A 114 -4.57 1.20 -4.79
N THR A 115 -3.72 1.31 -5.82
CA THR A 115 -2.60 2.25 -5.81
C THR A 115 -3.07 3.71 -5.75
N VAL A 116 -4.10 4.08 -6.51
CA VAL A 116 -4.68 5.43 -6.46
C VAL A 116 -5.21 5.74 -5.06
N VAL A 117 -5.96 4.81 -4.45
CA VAL A 117 -6.51 4.98 -3.09
C VAL A 117 -5.38 5.12 -2.06
N PHE A 118 -4.30 4.33 -2.18
CA PHE A 118 -3.12 4.48 -1.32
C PHE A 118 -2.56 5.90 -1.40
N ILE A 119 -2.27 6.38 -2.62
CA ILE A 119 -1.72 7.72 -2.86
C ILE A 119 -2.67 8.79 -2.31
N LEU A 120 -3.99 8.63 -2.46
CA LEU A 120 -4.95 9.58 -1.91
C LEU A 120 -4.88 9.67 -0.38
N PHE A 121 -4.66 8.56 0.32
CA PHE A 121 -4.47 8.58 1.77
C PHE A 121 -3.13 9.21 2.18
N GLU A 122 -2.05 8.96 1.43
CA GLU A 122 -0.77 9.66 1.64
C GLU A 122 -0.94 11.18 1.47
N GLN A 123 -1.59 11.60 0.38
CA GLN A 123 -1.87 13.02 0.12
C GLN A 123 -2.79 13.64 1.15
N LEU A 124 -3.74 12.88 1.72
CA LEU A 124 -4.58 13.37 2.82
C LEU A 124 -3.75 13.70 4.05
N ALA A 125 -2.83 12.80 4.45
CA ALA A 125 -1.94 13.06 5.58
C ALA A 125 -1.04 14.28 5.31
N ARG A 126 -0.44 14.35 4.12
CA ARG A 126 0.38 15.49 3.70
C ARG A 126 -0.40 16.80 3.76
N HIS A 127 -1.59 16.83 3.17
CA HIS A 127 -2.45 18.00 3.19
C HIS A 127 -2.80 18.43 4.61
N GLY A 128 -3.01 17.47 5.52
CA GLY A 128 -3.19 17.73 6.94
C GLY A 128 -2.02 18.45 7.60
N VAL A 129 -0.80 18.08 7.25
CA VAL A 129 0.40 18.74 7.75
C VAL A 129 0.58 20.12 7.11
N GLU A 130 0.52 20.19 5.78
CA GLU A 130 0.84 21.40 5.02
C GLU A 130 -0.25 22.48 5.12
N GLN A 131 -1.52 22.10 5.24
CA GLN A 131 -2.66 23.02 5.14
C GLN A 131 -3.46 23.15 6.43
N TRP A 132 -3.54 22.10 7.26
CA TRP A 132 -4.29 22.15 8.53
C TRP A 132 -3.38 22.46 9.73
N GLY A 133 -2.06 22.51 9.53
CA GLY A 133 -1.09 22.76 10.60
C GLY A 133 -1.01 21.62 11.63
N MET A 134 -1.53 20.44 11.30
CA MET A 134 -1.43 19.27 12.18
C MET A 134 0.00 18.73 12.13
N HIS A 135 0.65 18.56 13.28
CA HIS A 135 1.98 17.97 13.33
C HIS A 135 1.94 16.50 12.87
N GLU A 136 3.04 16.00 12.27
CA GLU A 136 3.19 14.59 11.88
C GLU A 136 2.92 13.62 13.04
N PHE A 137 3.21 14.04 14.28
CA PHE A 137 2.91 13.31 15.51
C PHE A 137 1.42 12.95 15.64
N CYS A 138 0.52 13.85 15.23
CA CYS A 138 -0.91 13.60 15.25
C CYS A 138 -1.29 12.49 14.26
N TRP A 139 -0.75 12.53 13.04
CA TRP A 139 -0.99 11.51 12.01
C TRP A 139 -0.42 10.14 12.40
N MET A 140 0.75 10.13 13.03
CA MET A 140 1.36 8.92 13.61
C MET A 140 0.50 8.34 14.75
N THR A 141 -0.02 9.20 15.63
CA THR A 141 -0.91 8.81 16.73
C THR A 141 -2.22 8.21 16.20
N ILE A 142 -2.84 8.86 15.20
CA ILE A 142 -4.03 8.35 14.52
C ILE A 142 -3.74 6.97 13.92
N SER A 143 -2.61 6.82 13.24
CA SER A 143 -2.22 5.56 12.62
C SER A 143 -1.99 4.46 13.65
N PHE A 144 -1.37 4.77 14.79
CA PHE A 144 -1.19 3.82 15.89
C PHE A 144 -2.53 3.25 16.36
N PHE A 145 -3.50 4.10 16.67
CA PHE A 145 -4.85 3.66 17.05
C PHE A 145 -5.58 2.98 15.89
N GLY A 146 -5.37 3.43 14.65
CA GLY A 146 -5.91 2.84 13.44
C GLY A 146 -5.48 1.39 13.25
N PHE A 147 -4.20 1.07 13.44
CA PHE A 147 -3.70 -0.30 13.41
C PHE A 147 -4.24 -1.17 14.54
N VAL A 148 -4.34 -0.64 15.77
CA VAL A 148 -4.96 -1.36 16.90
C VAL A 148 -6.40 -1.73 16.57
N TRP A 149 -7.18 -0.77 16.06
CA TRP A 149 -8.55 -1.00 15.61
C TRP A 149 -8.61 -2.02 14.47
N LEU A 150 -7.74 -1.91 13.47
CA LEU A 150 -7.69 -2.82 12.32
C LEU A 150 -7.45 -4.25 12.77
N ILE A 151 -6.47 -4.48 13.65
CA ILE A 151 -6.15 -5.81 14.18
C ILE A 151 -7.35 -6.36 14.97
N ALA A 152 -7.98 -5.53 15.83
CA ALA A 152 -9.16 -5.95 16.57
C ALA A 152 -10.34 -6.30 15.64
N TRP A 153 -10.54 -5.51 14.59
CA TRP A 153 -11.58 -5.75 13.58
C TRP A 153 -11.36 -7.07 12.84
N ARG A 154 -10.14 -7.30 12.34
CA ARG A 154 -9.81 -8.53 11.59
C ARG A 154 -9.74 -9.77 12.49
N GLY A 155 -9.22 -9.64 13.70
CA GLY A 155 -9.18 -10.71 14.69
C GLY A 155 -10.57 -11.24 15.08
N ARG A 156 -11.56 -10.35 15.23
CA ARG A 156 -12.96 -10.74 15.46
C ARG A 156 -13.58 -11.43 14.24
N ALA A 157 -13.30 -10.95 13.03
CA ALA A 157 -13.82 -11.55 11.81
C ALA A 157 -13.36 -13.01 11.62
N VAL A 158 -12.09 -13.30 11.92
CA VAL A 158 -11.56 -14.68 11.86
C VAL A 158 -12.18 -15.56 12.96
N SER A 159 -12.31 -15.04 14.18
CA SER A 159 -12.86 -15.80 15.32
C SER A 159 -14.36 -16.10 15.17
N GLY A 160 -15.12 -15.23 14.50
CA GLY A 160 -16.55 -15.41 14.25
C GLY A 160 -16.88 -16.36 13.10
N ALA A 161 -15.91 -16.71 12.24
CA ALA A 161 -16.07 -17.68 11.16
C ALA A 161 -15.77 -19.14 11.60
N ALA A 162 -15.35 -19.33 12.86
CA ALA A 162 -14.98 -20.62 13.44
C ALA A 162 -16.12 -21.33 14.22
N TYR A 163 -17.35 -20.83 14.12
CA TYR A 163 -18.57 -21.40 14.69
C TYR A 163 -19.69 -21.42 13.65
#